data_AF-A0AAV3UEM2-F1
#
_entry.id   AF-A0AAV3UEM2-F1
#
_cell.length_a   1.000
_cell.length_b   1.000
_cell.length_c   1.000
_cell.angle_alpha   90.00
_cell.angle_beta   90.00
_cell.angle_gamma   90.00
#
_symmetry.space_group_name_H-M   'P 1'
#
loop_
_entity.id
_entity.type
_entity.pdbx_description
1 polymer ?
#
loop_
_entity_poly.entity_id
_entity_poly.type
_entity_poly.pdbx_seq_one_letter_code
_entity_poly.pdbx_strand_id
1 'polypeptide(L)' 'MAYEWQYYDLVLLSIAVSMSVGAGVGLLTSVSIPVATISAGIVACAIIGHGLFVNGPVDEPQDLTNEVETLN' A
#
# COMPACT_ATOMS: atom_id res chain seq x y z
N MET A 1 22.11 3.75 10.88
CA MET A 1 21.42 4.12 9.64
C MET A 1 19.99 4.47 10.02
N ALA A 2 19.56 5.72 9.80
CA ALA A 2 18.15 6.06 9.95
C ALA A 2 17.40 5.43 8.77
N TYR A 3 16.26 4.80 9.01
CA TYR A 3 15.41 4.28 7.95
C TYR A 3 14.77 5.46 7.20
N GLU A 4 14.99 5.54 5.90
CA GLU A 4 14.28 6.48 5.03
C GLU A 4 13.07 5.79 4.41
N TRP A 5 11.89 6.42 4.54
CA TRP A 5 10.65 5.88 4.01
C TRP A 5 10.62 5.99 2.49
N GLN A 6 10.52 4.86 1.80
CA GLN A 6 10.35 4.80 0.35
C GLN A 6 8.88 4.96 -0.03
N TYR A 7 8.62 5.40 -1.27
CA TYR A 7 7.26 5.57 -1.77
C TYR A 7 6.42 4.29 -1.65
N TYR A 8 7.00 3.13 -1.97
CA TYR A 8 6.29 1.85 -1.87
C TYR A 8 6.02 1.41 -0.43
N ASP A 9 6.77 1.92 0.57
CA ASP A 9 6.43 1.72 1.98
C ASP A 9 5.15 2.46 2.34
N LEU A 10 4.97 3.67 1.81
CA LEU A 10 3.76 4.46 2.00
C LEU A 10 2.56 3.82 1.27
N VAL A 11 2.77 3.25 0.09
CA VAL A 11 1.75 2.46 -0.62
C VAL A 11 1.34 1.24 0.22
N LEU A 12 2.30 0.50 0.76
CA LEU A 12 2.06 -0.66 1.62
C LEU A 12 1.31 -0.27 2.90
N LEU A 13 1.74 0.81 3.56
CA LEU A 13 1.06 1.36 4.73
C LEU A 13 -0.38 1.75 4.40
N SER A 14 -0.62 2.37 3.25
CA SER A 14 -1.95 2.79 2.81
C SER A 14 -2.90 1.60 2.60
N ILE A 15 -2.38 0.47 2.10
CA ILE A 15 -3.15 -0.78 1.98
C ILE A 15 -3.53 -1.31 3.37
N ALA A 16 -2.57 -1.38 4.29
CA ALA A 16 -2.80 -1.85 5.66
C ALA A 16 -3.81 -0.96 6.40
N VAL A 17 -3.70 0.36 6.23
CA VAL A 17 -4.66 1.33 6.76
C VAL A 17 -6.04 1.13 6.15
N SER A 18 -6.15 0.96 4.83
CA SER A 18 -7.44 0.70 4.16
C SER A 18 -8.15 -0.53 4.75
N MET A 19 -7.42 -1.64 4.89
CA MET A 19 -7.96 -2.89 5.47
C MET A 19 -8.38 -2.71 6.93
N SER A 20 -7.55 -2.02 7.71
CA SER A 20 -7.83 -1.75 9.12
C SER A 20 -9.07 -0.86 9.30
N VAL A 21 -9.24 0.13 8.41
CA VAL A 21 -10.45 0.97 8.37
C VAL A 21 -11.67 0.15 7.98
N GLY A 22 -11.58 -0.73 6.97
CA GLY A 22 -12.67 -1.64 6.60
C GLY A 22 -13.10 -2.55 7.75
N ALA A 23 -12.15 -3.15 8.45
CA ALA A 23 -12.41 -3.94 9.65
C ALA A 23 -13.05 -3.09 10.76
N GLY A 24 -12.51 -1.89 11.02
CA GLY A 24 -13.07 -0.96 12.00
C GLY A 24 -14.51 -0.56 11.68
N VAL A 25 -14.83 -0.28 10.43
CA VAL A 25 -16.20 0.01 9.98
C VAL A 25 -17.13 -1.18 10.24
N GLY A 26 -16.71 -2.39 9.86
CA GLY A 26 -17.51 -3.59 10.07
C GLY A 26 -17.72 -3.97 11.54
N LEU A 27 -16.83 -3.53 12.44
CA LEU A 27 -16.91 -3.81 13.88
C LEU A 27 -17.62 -2.72 14.67
N LEU A 28 -17.54 -1.46 14.24
CA LEU A 28 -18.01 -0.30 14.99
C LEU A 28 -19.30 0.33 14.43
N THR A 29 -19.81 -0.16 13.30
CA THR A 29 -21.02 0.35 12.66
C THR A 29 -22.00 -0.77 12.34
N SER A 30 -23.18 -0.42 11.81
CA SER A 30 -24.18 -1.40 11.33
C SER A 30 -23.88 -1.96 9.93
N VAL A 31 -22.78 -1.55 9.29
CA VAL A 31 -22.35 -2.10 8.00
C VAL A 31 -21.83 -3.52 8.21
N SER A 32 -22.27 -4.46 7.39
CA SER A 32 -21.82 -5.84 7.52
C SER A 32 -20.32 -5.98 7.21
N ILE A 33 -19.63 -6.84 7.98
CA ILE A 33 -18.19 -7.10 7.81
C ILE A 33 -17.85 -7.49 6.36
N PRO A 34 -18.59 -8.36 5.66
CA PRO A 34 -18.28 -8.68 4.27
C PRO A 34 -18.32 -7.46 3.36
N VAL A 35 -19.33 -6.60 3.48
CA VAL A 35 -19.46 -5.38 2.67
C VAL A 35 -18.32 -4.41 2.98
N ALA A 36 -18.05 -4.15 4.25
CA ALA A 36 -16.98 -3.25 4.67
C ALA A 36 -15.59 -3.71 4.18
N THR A 37 -15.29 -5.00 4.31
CA THR A 37 -14.03 -5.59 3.86
C THR A 37 -13.89 -5.57 2.34
N ILE A 38 -14.94 -5.91 1.59
CA ILE A 38 -14.92 -5.86 0.11
C ILE A 38 -14.70 -4.42 -0.36
N SER A 39 -15.41 -3.45 0.22
CA SER A 39 -15.25 -2.03 -0.13
C SER A 39 -13.85 -1.52 0.16
N ALA A 40 -13.29 -1.83 1.33
CA ALA A 40 -11.91 -1.50 1.65
C ALA A 40 -10.92 -2.20 0.69
N GLY A 41 -11.23 -3.43 0.28
CA GLY A 41 -10.45 -4.20 -0.69
C GLY A 41 -10.38 -3.51 -2.04
N ILE A 42 -11.52 -2.98 -2.52
CA ILE A 42 -11.57 -2.18 -3.75
C ILE A 42 -10.70 -0.92 -3.62
N VAL A 43 -10.73 -0.23 -2.47
CA VAL A 43 -9.86 0.92 -2.21
C VAL A 43 -8.39 0.52 -2.23
N ALA A 44 -8.02 -0.60 -1.61
CA ALA A 44 -6.66 -1.13 -1.66
C ALA A 44 -6.22 -1.46 -3.10
N CYS A 45 -7.09 -2.10 -3.89
CA CYS A 45 -6.84 -2.35 -5.32
C CYS A 45 -6.62 -1.06 -6.10
N ALA A 46 -7.36 0.01 -5.81
CA ALA A 46 -7.17 1.31 -6.44
C ALA A 46 -5.82 1.95 -6.06
N ILE A 47 -5.42 1.85 -4.79
CA ILE A 47 -4.10 2.30 -4.31
C ILE A 47 -2.98 1.54 -5.01
N ILE A 48 -3.08 0.21 -5.08
CA ILE A 48 -2.13 -0.65 -5.79
C ILE A 48 -2.09 -0.25 -7.28
N GLY A 49 -3.24 -0.15 -7.93
CA GLY A 49 -3.35 0.23 -9.33
C GLY A 49 -2.69 1.59 -9.59
N HIS A 50 -2.94 2.59 -8.74
CA HIS A 50 -2.30 3.89 -8.87
C HIS A 50 -0.78 3.80 -8.67
N GLY A 51 -0.32 3.08 -7.66
CA GLY A 51 1.11 2.87 -7.38
C GLY A 51 1.85 2.07 -8.46
N LEU A 52 1.15 1.25 -9.23
CA LEU A 52 1.75 0.45 -10.31
C LEU A 52 1.63 1.09 -11.70
N PHE A 53 0.60 1.89 -11.96
CA PHE A 53 0.28 2.35 -13.32
C PHE A 53 0.26 3.86 -13.50
N VAL A 54 0.17 4.65 -12.41
CA VAL A 54 0.24 6.12 -12.49
C VAL A 54 1.60 6.60 -11.99
N ASN A 55 2.00 6.13 -10.81
CA ASN A 55 3.36 6.29 -10.29
C ASN A 55 4.13 4.97 -10.46
N GLY A 56 3.93 4.33 -11.63
CA GLY A 56 4.44 3.00 -11.93
C GLY A 56 5.96 2.90 -11.80
N PRO A 57 6.49 1.67 -11.69
CA PRO A 57 7.81 1.43 -11.16
C PRO A 57 8.87 2.01 -12.10
N VAL A 58 9.33 3.19 -11.70
CA VAL A 58 10.71 3.69 -11.77
C VAL A 58 11.24 3.91 -13.18
N ASP A 59 11.38 5.18 -13.56
CA ASP A 59 11.97 5.58 -14.84
C ASP A 59 13.46 5.20 -14.95
N GLU A 60 14.15 4.96 -13.81
CA GLU A 60 15.59 4.68 -13.79
C GLU A 60 16.01 3.54 -12.82
N PRO A 61 17.06 2.76 -13.15
CA PRO A 61 17.60 1.66 -12.32
C PRO A 61 18.07 2.05 -10.90
N GLN A 62 18.18 3.34 -10.61
CA GLN A 62 18.61 3.86 -9.30
C GLN A 62 17.57 3.56 -8.21
N ASP A 63 16.30 3.46 -8.58
CA ASP A 63 15.24 3.03 -7.65
C ASP A 63 15.30 1.53 -7.31
N LEU A 64 16.15 0.76 -8.00
CA LEU A 64 16.51 -0.64 -7.65
C LEU A 64 17.84 -0.73 -6.86
N THR A 65 18.58 0.38 -6.70
CA THR A 65 20.03 0.36 -6.39
C THR A 65 20.38 0.06 -4.93
N ASN A 66 19.48 0.21 -3.96
CA ASN A 66 19.80 -0.13 -2.56
C ASN A 66 20.02 -1.64 -2.31
N GLU A 67 19.72 -2.54 -3.27
CA GLU A 67 20.00 -3.98 -3.13
C GLU A 67 21.37 -4.41 -3.67
N VAL A 68 22.02 -3.63 -4.54
CA VAL A 68 23.28 -4.04 -5.21
C VAL A 68 24.53 -3.54 -4.48
N GLU A 69 24.43 -2.42 -3.75
CA GLU A 69 25.59 -1.82 -3.07
C GLU A 69 26.07 -2.60 -1.82
N THR A 70 25.28 -3.58 -1.34
CA THR A 70 25.66 -4.46 -0.21
C THR A 70 26.33 -5.78 -0.63
N LEU A 71 26.42 -6.03 -1.94
CA LEU A 71 27.01 -7.26 -2.51
C LEU A 71 28.44 -7.06 -3.06
N ASN A 72 29.00 -5.85 -2.98
CA ASN A 72 30.40 -5.51 -3.28
C ASN A 72 31.10 -4.97 -2.03
#